data_AF-A0A4R6VQK2-F1
#
_entry.id   AF-A0A4R6VQK2-F1
#
_cell.length_a   1.000
_cell.length_b   1.000
_cell.length_c   1.000
_cell.angle_alpha   90.00
_cell.angle_beta   90.00
_cell.angle_gamma   90.00
#
_symmetry.space_group_name_H-M   'P 1'
#
loop_
_entity.id
_entity.type
_entity.pdbx_description
1 polymer ?
#
loop_
_entity_poly.entity_id
_entity_poly.type
_entity_poly.pdbx_seq_one_letter_code
_entity_poly.pdbx_strand_id
1 'polypeptide(L)'
;MSISESKVEKQVAAAIAGLIILQVVMLGSLYAQIEPHPPAIIPISGIGPFLSVSLSAAVGALMLGPLHSRAGRVLGLIAALLAMISFGPQKYIDPQFPLVWPAVVFGQMCAAYIAFANIRHWRS
;
A
#
# COMPACT_ATOMS: atom_id res chain seq x y z
N MET A 1 24.35 1.52 -12.21
CA MET A 1 23.25 2.25 -11.56
C MET A 1 23.79 3.57 -11.08
N SER A 2 23.27 4.69 -11.59
CA SER A 2 23.70 6.01 -11.13
C SER A 2 23.27 6.21 -9.66
N ILE A 3 23.98 7.04 -8.90
CA ILE A 3 23.65 7.33 -7.49
C ILE A 3 22.18 7.78 -7.36
N SER A 4 21.67 8.52 -8.35
CA SER A 4 20.28 8.96 -8.44
C SER A 4 19.29 7.80 -8.52
N GLU A 5 19.55 6.79 -9.36
CA GLU A 5 18.67 5.62 -9.52
C GLU A 5 18.58 4.80 -8.22
N SER A 6 19.70 4.61 -7.54
CA SER A 6 19.72 3.90 -6.25
C SER A 6 18.93 4.62 -5.16
N LYS A 7 18.88 5.95 -5.22
CA LYS A 7 18.10 6.77 -4.29
C LYS A 7 16.61 6.61 -4.54
N VAL A 8 16.18 6.66 -5.80
CA VAL A 8 14.76 6.46 -6.17
C VAL A 8 14.29 5.07 -5.80
N GLU A 9 15.09 4.04 -6.01
CA GLU A 9 14.74 2.67 -5.63
C GLU A 9 14.52 2.53 -4.11
N LYS A 10 15.40 3.11 -3.28
CA LYS A 10 15.21 3.15 -1.82
C LYS A 10 13.95 3.92 -1.42
N GLN A 11 13.62 5.00 -2.12
CA GLN A 11 12.40 5.77 -1.86
C GLN A 11 11.14 4.96 -2.21
N VAL A 12 11.15 4.21 -3.32
CA VAL A 12 10.02 3.32 -3.67
C VAL A 12 9.91 2.17 -2.67
N ALA A 13 11.02 1.59 -2.24
CA ALA A 13 11.03 0.57 -1.21
C ALA A 13 10.45 1.09 0.12
N ALA A 14 10.78 2.33 0.51
CA ALA A 14 10.21 2.98 1.68
C ALA A 14 8.69 3.20 1.55
N ALA A 15 8.21 3.61 0.38
CA ALA A 15 6.77 3.75 0.12
C ALA A 15 6.03 2.40 0.21
N ILE A 16 6.60 1.33 -0.35
CA ILE A 16 6.04 -0.03 -0.25
C ILE A 16 6.03 -0.51 1.21
N ALA A 17 7.11 -0.27 1.95
CA ALA A 17 7.16 -0.58 3.39
C ALA A 17 6.09 0.18 4.17
N GLY A 18 5.85 1.45 3.83
CA GLY A 18 4.75 2.24 4.38
C GLY A 18 3.38 1.58 4.18
N LEU A 19 3.10 1.08 2.97
CA LEU A 19 1.86 0.34 2.69
C LEU A 19 1.73 -0.94 3.52
N ILE A 20 2.83 -1.70 3.67
CA ILE A 20 2.86 -2.90 4.53
C ILE A 20 2.51 -2.54 5.98
N ILE A 21 3.17 -1.50 6.53
CA ILE A 21 2.95 -1.06 7.90
C ILE A 21 1.50 -0.63 8.10
N LEU A 22 0.95 0.21 7.21
CA LEU A 22 -0.45 0.62 7.28
C LEU A 22 -1.39 -0.58 7.34
N GLN A 23 -1.16 -1.56 6.48
CA GLN A 23 -2.04 -2.72 6.38
C GLN A 23 -1.96 -3.62 7.63
N VAL A 24 -0.75 -3.83 8.18
CA VAL A 24 -0.55 -4.60 9.42
C VAL A 24 -1.14 -3.87 10.62
N VAL A 25 -0.94 -2.56 10.74
CA VAL A 25 -1.52 -1.75 11.82
C VAL A 25 -3.05 -1.76 11.74
N MET A 26 -3.62 -1.61 10.54
CA MET A 26 -5.06 -1.69 10.33
C MET A 26 -5.63 -3.06 10.75
N LEU A 27 -4.95 -4.15 10.37
CA LEU A 27 -5.32 -5.50 10.81
C LEU A 27 -5.23 -5.64 12.35
N GLY A 28 -4.19 -5.07 12.96
CA GLY A 28 -4.03 -5.02 14.41
C GLY A 28 -5.19 -4.29 15.09
N SER A 29 -5.56 -3.10 14.60
CA SER A 29 -6.70 -2.34 15.11
C SER A 29 -8.03 -3.09 14.97
N LEU A 30 -8.20 -3.85 13.88
CA LEU A 30 -9.37 -4.71 13.67
C LEU A 30 -9.46 -5.80 14.75
N TYR A 31 -8.37 -6.53 15.03
CA TYR A 31 -8.36 -7.55 16.08
C TYR A 31 -8.49 -6.97 17.50
N ALA A 32 -7.92 -5.79 17.73
CA ALA A 32 -8.00 -5.08 19.00
C ALA A 32 -9.36 -4.38 19.23
N GLN A 33 -10.25 -4.37 18.22
CA GLN A 33 -11.55 -3.68 18.28
C GLN A 33 -11.40 -2.19 18.64
N ILE A 34 -10.36 -1.54 18.09
CA ILE A 34 -10.13 -0.10 18.26
C ILE A 34 -10.97 0.64 17.23
N GLU A 35 -11.77 1.61 17.68
CA GLU A 35 -12.54 2.49 16.80
C GLU A 35 -11.67 3.05 15.66
N PRO A 36 -12.14 3.07 14.40
CA PRO A 36 -13.51 2.84 13.94
C PRO A 36 -13.97 1.37 13.83
N HIS A 37 -13.11 0.41 14.19
CA HIS A 37 -13.48 -1.00 14.25
C HIS A 37 -14.08 -1.31 15.63
N PRO A 38 -15.32 -1.83 15.69
CA PRO A 38 -15.82 -2.93 14.86
C PRO A 38 -16.50 -2.44 13.57
N PRO A 39 -16.07 -2.89 12.37
CA PRO A 39 -16.82 -2.60 11.16
C PRO A 39 -18.12 -3.41 11.15
N ALA A 40 -19.21 -2.79 10.71
CA ALA A 40 -20.47 -3.49 10.46
C ALA A 40 -20.26 -4.65 9.46
N ILE A 41 -20.76 -5.84 9.81
CA ILE A 41 -21.05 -7.05 9.00
C ILE A 41 -20.21 -7.18 7.71
N ILE A 42 -18.88 -7.21 7.81
CA ILE A 42 -18.04 -7.82 6.77
C ILE A 42 -17.49 -9.10 7.38
N PRO A 43 -17.76 -10.28 6.80
CA PRO A 43 -17.13 -11.50 7.26
C PRO A 43 -15.61 -11.31 7.28
N ILE A 44 -14.98 -11.49 8.44
CA ILE A 44 -13.53 -11.38 8.61
C ILE A 44 -12.78 -12.27 7.61
N SER A 45 -13.40 -13.37 7.18
CA SER A 45 -12.92 -14.27 6.15
C SER A 45 -12.72 -13.62 4.77
N GLY A 46 -13.30 -12.46 4.47
CA GLY A 46 -13.02 -11.69 3.25
C GLY A 46 -11.79 -10.78 3.37
N ILE A 47 -11.49 -10.30 4.57
CA ILE A 47 -10.37 -9.38 4.83
C ILE A 47 -9.04 -10.14 4.81
N GLY A 48 -8.97 -11.31 5.46
CA GLY A 48 -7.75 -12.12 5.53
C GLY A 48 -7.14 -12.46 4.16
N PRO A 49 -7.90 -13.07 3.23
CA PRO A 49 -7.41 -13.36 1.88
C PRO A 49 -6.99 -12.11 1.12
N PHE A 50 -7.77 -11.02 1.19
CA PHE A 50 -7.41 -9.76 0.54
C PHE A 50 -6.07 -9.20 1.06
N LEU A 51 -5.90 -9.17 2.38
CA LEU A 51 -4.67 -8.76 3.03
C LEU A 51 -3.48 -9.63 2.65
N SER A 52 -3.70 -10.95 2.56
CA SER A 52 -2.65 -11.90 2.17
C SER A 52 -2.11 -11.60 0.78
N VAL A 53 -2.98 -11.27 -0.18
CA VAL A 53 -2.58 -10.92 -1.55
C VAL A 53 -1.87 -9.57 -1.58
N SER A 54 -2.43 -8.55 -0.90
CA SER A 54 -1.86 -7.20 -0.85
C SER A 54 -0.45 -7.19 -0.26
N LEU A 55 -0.27 -7.84 0.90
CA LEU A 55 1.03 -7.94 1.57
C LEU A 55 2.02 -8.80 0.77
N SER A 56 1.57 -9.90 0.15
CA SER A 56 2.45 -10.72 -0.68
C SER A 56 2.96 -9.99 -1.91
N ALA A 57 2.10 -9.20 -2.56
CA ALA A 57 2.51 -8.35 -3.69
C ALA A 57 3.54 -7.30 -3.24
N ALA A 58 3.31 -6.63 -2.10
CA ALA A 58 4.22 -5.63 -1.56
C ALA A 58 5.58 -6.23 -1.20
N VAL A 59 5.61 -7.34 -0.46
CA VAL A 59 6.85 -8.02 -0.08
C VAL A 59 7.58 -8.59 -1.30
N GLY A 60 6.86 -9.21 -2.24
CA GLY A 60 7.44 -9.70 -3.48
C GLY A 60 8.08 -8.59 -4.32
N ALA A 61 7.48 -7.40 -4.36
CA ALA A 61 8.06 -6.23 -5.00
C ALA A 61 9.38 -5.80 -4.35
N LEU A 62 9.47 -5.81 -3.01
CA LEU A 62 10.71 -5.50 -2.28
C LEU A 62 11.81 -6.53 -2.56
N MET A 63 11.46 -7.82 -2.55
CA MET A 63 12.43 -8.91 -2.77
C MET A 63 13.01 -8.91 -4.18
N LEU A 64 12.20 -8.59 -5.19
CA LEU A 64 12.60 -8.60 -6.60
C LEU A 64 13.22 -7.28 -7.08
N GLY A 65 13.35 -6.29 -6.19
CA GLY A 65 13.75 -4.94 -6.55
C GLY A 65 12.60 -4.18 -7.22
N PRO A 66 11.97 -3.22 -6.52
CA PRO A 66 10.71 -2.62 -6.96
C PRO A 66 10.86 -1.73 -8.21
N LEU A 67 12.09 -1.37 -8.59
CA LEU A 67 12.40 -0.74 -9.88
C LEU A 67 13.40 -1.53 -10.72
N HIS A 68 14.21 -2.39 -10.10
CA HIS A 68 15.24 -3.18 -10.79
C HIS A 68 14.69 -4.19 -11.81
N SER A 69 13.58 -4.87 -11.49
CA SER A 69 13.02 -5.92 -12.33
C SER A 69 11.63 -5.57 -12.85
N ARG A 70 11.24 -6.12 -14.01
CA ARG A 70 9.86 -5.99 -14.52
C ARG A 70 8.84 -6.61 -13.57
N ALA A 71 9.16 -7.77 -12.98
CA ALA A 71 8.29 -8.45 -12.03
C ALA A 71 8.10 -7.62 -10.74
N GLY A 72 9.19 -7.09 -10.16
CA GLY A 72 9.12 -6.23 -8.96
C GLY A 72 8.30 -4.97 -9.20
N ARG A 73 8.44 -4.34 -10.37
CA ARG A 73 7.63 -3.19 -10.79
C ARG A 73 6.15 -3.50 -10.86
N VAL A 74 5.79 -4.59 -11.55
CA VAL A 74 4.39 -5.03 -11.68
C VAL A 74 3.79 -5.33 -10.30
N LEU A 75 4.52 -6.05 -9.45
CA LEU A 75 4.07 -6.33 -8.08
C LEU A 75 3.93 -5.06 -7.24
N GLY A 76 4.82 -4.09 -7.37
CA GLY A 76 4.73 -2.80 -6.68
C GLY A 76 3.50 -2.00 -7.11
N LEU A 77 3.19 -1.98 -8.41
CA LEU A 77 1.97 -1.36 -8.94
C LEU A 77 0.71 -2.08 -8.45
N ILE A 78 0.71 -3.42 -8.44
CA ILE A 78 -0.40 -4.22 -7.89
C ILE A 78 -0.59 -3.90 -6.40
N ALA A 79 0.49 -3.85 -5.62
CA ALA A 79 0.42 -3.50 -4.20
C ALA A 79 -0.16 -2.09 -3.99
N ALA A 80 0.25 -1.10 -4.80
CA ALA A 80 -0.30 0.24 -4.75
C ALA A 80 -1.81 0.27 -5.08
N LEU A 81 -2.25 -0.48 -6.10
CA LEU A 81 -3.67 -0.59 -6.47
C LEU A 81 -4.49 -1.26 -5.37
N LEU A 82 -4.01 -2.36 -4.78
CA LEU A 82 -4.68 -3.04 -3.67
C LEU A 82 -4.74 -2.14 -2.43
N ALA A 83 -3.68 -1.41 -2.12
CA ALA A 83 -3.69 -0.43 -1.03
C ALA A 83 -4.74 0.67 -1.26
N MET A 84 -4.97 1.10 -2.50
CA MET A 84 -6.03 2.07 -2.84
C MET A 84 -7.44 1.51 -2.62
N ILE A 85 -7.64 0.20 -2.56
CA ILE A 85 -8.94 -0.36 -2.14
C ILE A 85 -9.15 -0.11 -0.63
N SER A 86 -8.08 -0.17 0.17
CA SER A 86 -8.13 0.08 1.63
C SER A 86 -8.13 1.57 1.99
N PHE A 87 -7.31 2.37 1.29
CA PHE A 87 -6.96 3.75 1.63
C PHE A 87 -7.29 4.76 0.51
N GLY A 88 -8.14 4.38 -0.45
CA GLY A 88 -8.44 5.20 -1.62
C GLY A 88 -9.44 6.35 -1.37
N PRO A 89 -9.74 7.13 -2.42
CA PRO A 89 -10.58 8.33 -2.32
C PRO A 89 -12.04 8.03 -1.94
N GLN A 90 -12.51 6.79 -2.14
CA GLN A 90 -13.81 6.34 -1.65
C GLN A 90 -13.96 6.48 -0.12
N LYS A 91 -12.86 6.65 0.62
CA LYS A 91 -12.90 6.90 2.06
C LYS A 91 -13.32 8.31 2.45
N TYR A 92 -13.27 9.29 1.54
CA TYR A 92 -13.67 10.67 1.88
C TYR A 92 -15.19 10.83 2.12
N ILE A 93 -15.99 9.87 1.64
CA ILE A 93 -17.45 9.84 1.84
C ILE A 93 -17.86 8.91 2.99
N ASP A 94 -16.89 8.28 3.66
CA ASP A 94 -17.11 7.38 4.80
C ASP A 94 -17.29 8.23 6.08
N PRO A 95 -18.38 8.06 6.85
CA PRO A 95 -18.57 8.78 8.12
C PRO A 95 -17.41 8.62 9.11
N GLN A 96 -16.66 7.52 9.02
CA GLN A 96 -15.53 7.22 9.90
C GLN A 96 -14.22 7.86 9.43
N PHE A 97 -14.23 8.59 8.31
CA PHE A 97 -13.05 9.25 7.75
C PHE A 97 -12.27 10.11 8.76
N PRO A 98 -12.89 10.93 9.63
CA PRO A 98 -12.16 11.73 10.61
C PRO A 98 -11.27 10.91 11.57
N LEU A 99 -11.54 9.61 11.73
CA LEU A 99 -10.76 8.72 12.58
C LEU A 99 -9.59 8.05 11.83
N VAL A 100 -9.65 7.99 10.49
CA VAL A 100 -8.67 7.24 9.65
C VAL A 100 -7.96 8.10 8.62
N TRP A 101 -8.29 9.39 8.52
CA TRP A 101 -7.77 10.27 7.48
C TRP A 101 -6.24 10.29 7.35
N PRO A 102 -5.42 10.21 8.42
CA PRO A 102 -3.96 10.23 8.25
C PRO A 102 -3.46 8.99 7.51
N ALA A 103 -4.05 7.82 7.80
CA ALA A 103 -3.73 6.57 7.11
C ALA A 103 -4.17 6.61 5.64
N VAL A 104 -5.35 7.17 5.36
CA VAL A 104 -5.86 7.34 3.99
C VAL A 104 -4.92 8.23 3.17
N VAL A 105 -4.58 9.42 3.67
CA VAL A 105 -3.70 10.36 2.97
C VAL A 105 -2.31 9.76 2.76
N PHE A 106 -1.72 9.15 3.81
CA PHE A 106 -0.40 8.54 3.70
C PHE A 106 -0.37 7.36 2.73
N GLY A 107 -1.41 6.51 2.74
CA GLY A 107 -1.57 5.41 1.78
C GLY A 107 -1.64 5.90 0.33
N GLN A 108 -2.41 6.97 0.08
CA GLN A 108 -2.49 7.60 -1.24
C GLN A 108 -1.15 8.20 -1.68
N MET A 109 -0.41 8.85 -0.77
CA MET A 109 0.93 9.37 -1.06
C MET A 109 1.91 8.25 -1.45
N CYS A 110 1.91 7.13 -0.71
CA CYS A 110 2.74 5.98 -1.03
C CYS A 110 2.38 5.37 -2.38
N ALA A 111 1.08 5.14 -2.63
CA ALA A 111 0.59 4.60 -3.89
C ALA A 111 0.92 5.51 -5.09
N ALA A 112 0.68 6.82 -4.95
CA ALA A 112 0.99 7.81 -5.97
C ALA A 112 2.50 7.86 -6.27
N TYR A 113 3.34 7.80 -5.24
CA TYR A 113 4.78 7.80 -5.42
C TYR A 113 5.28 6.55 -6.15
N ILE A 114 4.78 5.36 -5.78
CA ILE A 114 5.11 4.10 -6.47
C ILE A 114 4.71 4.18 -7.95
N ALA A 115 3.50 4.65 -8.26
CA ALA A 115 3.02 4.79 -9.63
C ALA A 115 3.87 5.80 -10.42
N PHE A 116 4.15 6.97 -9.83
CA PHE A 116 4.96 8.01 -10.45
C PHE A 116 6.38 7.53 -10.78
N ALA A 117 7.05 6.87 -9.84
CA ALA A 117 8.39 6.34 -10.04
C ALA A 117 8.43 5.28 -11.15
N ASN A 118 7.42 4.40 -11.21
CA ASN A 118 7.28 3.41 -12.26
C ASN A 118 7.06 4.04 -13.65
N ILE A 119 6.19 5.04 -13.76
CA ILE A 119 5.92 5.76 -15.03
C ILE A 119 7.18 6.47 -15.52
N ARG A 120 7.92 7.15 -14.64
CA ARG A 120 9.18 7.80 -15.02
C ARG A 120 10.21 6.80 -15.52
N HIS A 121 10.34 5.66 -14.85
CA HIS A 121 11.35 4.68 -15.18
C HIS A 121 11.08 3.94 -16.51
N TRP A 122 9.82 3.86 -16.97
CA TRP A 122 9.51 3.30 -18.30
C TRP A 122 9.82 4.25 -19.45
N ARG A 123 9.98 5.55 -19.17
CA ARG A 123 10.22 6.58 -20.17
C ARG A 123 11.71 6.91 -20.37
N SER A 124 12.57 6.45 -19.48
CA SER A 124 14.04 6.55 -19.54
C SER A 124 14.64 5.29 -20.14
#